data_AF-A0A435DVD8-F1
#
_entry.id   AF-A0A435DVD8-F1
#
_cell.length_a   1.000
_cell.length_b   1.000
_cell.length_c   1.000
_cell.angle_alpha   90.00
_cell.angle_beta   90.00
_cell.angle_gamma   90.00
#
_symmetry.space_group_name_H-M   'P 1'
#
loop_
_entity.id
_entity.type
_entity.pdbx_description
1 polymer ?
#
loop_
_entity_poly.entity_id
_entity_poly.type
_entity_poly.pdbx_seq_one_letter_code
_entity_poly.pdbx_strand_id
1 'polypeptide(L)' 'MTPKEYEQAVLERFGTLFPPPRFTVKHNVRLGGRKTKARRQVDVCVFETGNPKPALLIEAKRHNRPIDSVHAGATIALV' A
#
# COMPACT_ATOMS: atom_id res chain seq x y z
N MET A 1 17.98 8.25 -0.73
CA MET A 1 16.55 7.88 -0.84
C MET A 1 15.70 8.78 0.05
N THR A 2 14.79 9.56 -0.52
CA THR A 2 13.78 10.38 0.16
C THR A 2 12.52 9.56 0.50
N PRO A 3 11.60 10.04 1.37
CA PRO A 3 10.32 9.35 1.61
C PRO A 3 9.52 9.11 0.32
N LYS A 4 9.49 10.10 -0.57
CA LYS A 4 8.79 10.01 -1.86
C LYS A 4 9.41 8.96 -2.79
N GLU A 5 10.73 8.88 -2.85
CA GLU A 5 11.43 7.83 -3.62
C GLU A 5 11.15 6.44 -3.07
N TYR A 6 11.04 6.30 -1.74
CA TYR A 6 10.68 5.04 -1.10
C TYR A 6 9.24 4.63 -1.42
N GLU A 7 8.27 5.54 -1.29
CA GLU A 7 6.88 5.28 -1.66
C GLU A 7 6.72 4.89 -3.14
N GLN A 8 7.50 5.53 -4.02
CA GLN A 8 7.51 5.19 -5.44
C GLN A 8 8.08 3.78 -5.69
N ALA A 9 9.18 3.42 -5.02
CA ALA A 9 9.75 2.07 -5.11
C ALA A 9 8.77 1.00 -4.59
N VAL A 10 8.02 1.31 -3.53
CA VAL A 10 6.93 0.46 -3.03
C VAL A 10 5.86 0.30 -4.11
N LEU A 11 5.38 1.39 -4.70
CA LEU A 11 4.38 1.37 -5.77
C LEU A 11 4.82 0.51 -6.95
N GLU A 12 6.06 0.68 -7.42
CA GLU A 12 6.63 -0.09 -8.53
C GLU A 12 6.71 -1.58 -8.19
N ARG A 13 7.20 -1.94 -7.01
CA ARG A 13 7.26 -3.33 -6.56
C ARG A 13 5.87 -3.97 -6.56
N PHE A 14 4.87 -3.30 -6.00
CA PHE A 14 3.51 -3.83 -6.00
C PHE A 14 2.89 -3.86 -7.40
N GLY A 15 3.23 -2.91 -8.29
CA GLY A 15 2.83 -2.96 -9.70
C GLY A 15 3.33 -4.20 -10.43
N THR A 16 4.55 -4.67 -10.11
CA THR A 16 5.08 -5.91 -10.69
C THR A 16 4.42 -7.17 -10.12
N LEU A 17 4.06 -7.18 -8.83
CA LEU A 17 3.41 -8.31 -8.17
C LEU A 17 1.92 -8.43 -8.53
N PHE A 18 1.28 -7.29 -8.83
CA PHE A 18 -0.14 -7.18 -9.17
C PHE A 18 -0.29 -6.46 -10.52
N PRO A 19 0.06 -7.13 -11.64
CA PRO A 19 0.11 -6.47 -12.93
C PRO A 19 -1.27 -6.26 -13.55
N PRO A 20 -1.41 -5.27 -14.46
CA PRO A 20 -2.56 -5.14 -15.33
C PRO A 20 -2.68 -6.32 -16.32
N PRO A 21 -3.88 -6.58 -16.89
CA PRO A 21 -5.12 -5.84 -16.68
C PRO A 21 -5.91 -6.35 -15.47
N ARG A 22 -5.46 -7.41 -14.78
CA ARG A 22 -6.22 -8.02 -13.69
C ARG A 22 -6.25 -7.13 -12.45
N PHE A 23 -5.16 -6.44 -12.18
CA PHE A 23 -5.04 -5.57 -11.02
C PHE A 23 -4.67 -4.15 -11.42
N THR A 24 -5.12 -3.20 -10.61
CA THR A 24 -4.65 -1.81 -10.64
C THR A 24 -4.07 -1.46 -9.28
N VAL A 25 -2.84 -0.99 -9.27
CA VAL A 25 -2.16 -0.51 -8.07
C VAL A 25 -2.20 1.02 -8.07
N LYS A 26 -2.71 1.62 -6.99
CA LYS A 26 -2.83 3.08 -6.84
C LYS A 26 -2.12 3.54 -5.59
N HIS A 27 -1.44 4.68 -5.69
CA HIS A 27 -0.78 5.34 -4.56
C HIS A 27 -1.66 6.46 -3.96
N ASN A 28 -1.39 6.82 -2.70
CA ASN A 28 -2.00 7.95 -1.98
C ASN A 28 -3.54 7.95 -2.06
N VAL A 29 -4.15 6.82 -1.72
CA VAL A 29 -5.60 6.63 -1.84
C VAL A 29 -6.30 7.08 -0.56
N ARG A 30 -7.34 7.89 -0.70
CA ARG A 30 -8.17 8.34 0.43
C ARG A 30 -9.43 7.50 0.54
N LEU A 31 -9.56 6.75 1.62
CA LEU A 31 -10.69 5.85 1.88
C LEU A 31 -11.53 6.36 3.06
N GLY A 32 -12.86 6.25 2.94
CA GLY A 32 -13.78 6.56 4.03
C GLY A 32 -13.92 5.39 5.01
N GLY A 33 -13.70 5.62 6.30
CA GLY A 33 -13.90 4.61 7.33
C GLY A 33 -15.39 4.36 7.59
N ARG A 34 -15.87 3.12 7.43
CA ARG A 34 -17.29 2.80 7.63
C ARG A 34 -17.78 3.06 9.07
N LYS A 35 -16.94 2.71 10.06
CA LYS A 35 -17.23 2.85 11.51
C LYS A 35 -16.98 4.28 12.00
N THR A 36 -15.82 4.84 11.66
CA THR A 36 -15.39 6.15 12.18
C THR A 36 -15.89 7.33 11.36
N LYS A 37 -16.41 7.10 10.14
CA LYS A 37 -16.78 8.11 9.13
C LYS A 37 -15.65 9.04 8.65
N ALA A 38 -14.52 9.06 9.35
CA ALA A 38 -13.32 9.79 8.95
C ALA A 38 -12.69 9.23 7.66
N ARG A 39 -12.13 10.13 6.84
CA ARG A 39 -11.27 9.76 5.72
C ARG A 39 -9.86 9.44 6.23
N ARG A 40 -9.26 8.37 5.72
CA ARG A 40 -7.86 8.01 5.96
C ARG A 40 -7.13 7.92 4.64
N GLN A 41 -5.89 8.39 4.63
CA GLN A 41 -4.98 8.15 3.53
C GLN A 41 -4.31 6.79 3.76
N VAL A 42 -4.16 6.04 2.67
CA VAL A 42 -3.44 4.77 2.60
C VAL A 42 -2.38 4.92 1.51
N ASP A 43 -1.16 4.44 1.78
CA ASP A 43 -0.01 4.66 0.89
C ASP A 43 -0.21 3.98 -0.46
N VAL A 44 -0.58 2.70 -0.46
CA VAL A 44 -0.87 1.93 -1.68
C VAL A 44 -2.13 1.07 -1.51
N CYS A 45 -2.94 0.98 -2.55
CA CYS A 45 -4.10 0.09 -2.64
C CYS A 45 -4.02 -0.74 -3.92
N VAL A 46 -4.32 -2.04 -3.81
CA VAL A 46 -4.50 -2.94 -4.95
C VAL A 46 -5.99 -3.15 -5.17
N PHE A 47 -6.44 -2.95 -6.40
CA PHE A 47 -7.81 -3.19 -6.83
C PHE A 47 -7.82 -4.31 -7.87
N GLU A 48 -8.76 -5.24 -7.76
CA GLU A 48 -9.04 -6.20 -8.82
C GLU A 48 -10.01 -5.58 -9.82
N THR A 49 -9.81 -5.87 -11.11
CA THR A 49 -10.62 -5.30 -12.18
C THR A 49 -12.10 -5.65 -12.03
N GLY A 50 -12.95 -4.63 -12.18
CA GLY A 50 -14.40 -4.74 -11.94
C GLY A 50 -14.82 -4.62 -10.47
N ASN A 51 -13.89 -4.57 -9.52
CA ASN A 51 -14.20 -4.40 -8.10
C ASN A 51 -13.83 -2.99 -7.61
N PRO A 52 -14.80 -2.17 -7.15
CA PRO A 52 -14.51 -0.84 -6.63
C PRO A 52 -13.88 -0.86 -5.23
N LYS A 53 -13.88 -1.99 -4.54
CA LYS A 53 -13.26 -2.14 -3.22
C LYS A 53 -11.81 -2.60 -3.37
N PRO A 54 -10.88 -2.04 -2.58
CA PRO A 54 -9.50 -2.52 -2.59
C PRO A 54 -9.44 -3.96 -2.06
N ALA A 55 -8.70 -4.81 -2.79
CA ALA A 55 -8.39 -6.18 -2.39
C ALA A 55 -7.27 -6.22 -1.35
N LEU A 56 -6.37 -5.23 -1.38
CA LEU A 56 -5.26 -5.09 -0.43
C LEU A 56 -5.01 -3.61 -0.12
N LEU A 57 -4.81 -3.31 1.17
CA LEU A 57 -4.34 -2.01 1.67
C LEU A 57 -2.89 -2.18 2.14
N ILE A 58 -2.01 -1.27 1.75
CA ILE A 58 -0.58 -1.33 2.04
C ILE A 58 -0.15 -0.01 2.66
N GLU A 59 0.47 -0.12 3.83
CA GLU A 59 1.08 0.98 4.58
C GLU A 59 2.59 0.79 4.55
N ALA A 60 3.31 1.72 3.94
CA ALA A 60 4.75 1.65 3.83
C ALA A 60 5.38 2.32 5.05
N LYS A 61 6.18 1.57 5.82
CA LYS A 61 6.96 2.13 6.93
C LYS A 61 8.44 1.96 6.63
N ARG A 62 9.18 3.07 6.66
CA ARG A 62 10.63 3.08 6.51
C ARG A 62 11.27 3.31 7.87
N HIS A 63 12.28 2.51 8.18
CA HIS A 63 13.05 2.62 9.41
C HIS A 63 14.51 2.87 9.08
N ASN A 64 15.16 3.75 9.83
CA ASN A 64 16.59 4.07 9.69
C ASN A 64 17.50 3.16 10.53
N ARG A 65 16.90 2.19 11.23
CA ARG A 65 17.54 1.19 12.05
C ARG A 65 16.74 -0.12 11.92
N PRO A 66 17.36 -1.27 12.21
CA PRO A 66 16.63 -2.53 12.35
C PRO A 66 15.50 -2.38 13.38
N ILE A 67 14.34 -2.93 13.05
CA ILE A 67 13.18 -2.98 13.93
C ILE A 67 12.55 -4.37 13.88
N ASP A 68 12.00 -4.79 15.00
CA ASP A 68 11.07 -5.92 15.04
C ASP A 68 9.69 -5.40 14.65
N SER A 69 9.20 -5.83 13.49
CA SER A 69 7.84 -5.49 13.04
C SER A 69 6.83 -6.39 13.76
N VAL A 70 6.26 -5.89 14.87
CA VAL A 70 5.45 -6.70 15.79
C VAL A 70 4.06 -7.07 15.25
N HIS A 71 3.45 -6.21 14.41
CA HIS A 71 2.09 -6.41 13.91
C HIS A 71 1.93 -5.96 12.45
N ALA A 72 1.73 -6.92 11.54
CA ALA A 72 1.26 -6.68 10.19
C ALA A 72 0.36 -7.85 9.76
N GLY A 73 -0.77 -7.57 9.11
CA GLY A 73 -1.62 -8.61 8.51
C GLY A 73 -0.93 -9.35 7.35
N ALA A 74 0.06 -8.69 6.73
CA ALA A 74 1.05 -9.24 5.83
C ALA A 74 2.24 -8.27 5.79
N THR A 75 3.48 -8.76 5.87
CA THR A 75 4.70 -7.94 5.82
C THR A 75 5.44 -8.18 4.51
N ILE A 76 5.75 -7.12 3.77
CA ILE A 76 6.75 -7.14 2.71
C ILE A 76 7.83 -6.13 3.09
N ALA A 77 9.02 -6.63 3.40
CA ALA A 77 10.20 -5.80 3.60
C ALA A 77 10.86 -5.56 2.23
N LEU A 78 11.04 -4.30 1.87
CA LEU A 78 11.94 -3.93 0.79
C LEU A 78 13.34 -3.80 1.40
N VAL A 79 14.21 -4.77 1.10
CA VAL A 79 15.62 -4.76 1.51
C VAL A 79 16.42 -3.96 0.50
#